data_AF-A0A2N1AIM3-F1
#
_entry.id   AF-A0A2N1AIM3-F1
#
_cell.length_a   1.000
_cell.length_b   1.000
_cell.length_c   1.000
_cell.angle_alpha   90.00
_cell.angle_beta   90.00
_cell.angle_gamma   90.00
#
_symmetry.space_group_name_H-M   'P 1'
#
loop_
_entity.id
_entity.type
_entity.pdbx_description
1 polymer ?
#
loop_
_entity_poly.entity_id
_entity_poly.type
_entity_poly.pdbx_seq_one_letter_code
_entity_poly.pdbx_strand_id
1 'polypeptide(L)'
;MTSQIESAKRIRSSEELGKLVQQTRRDQSLLQSDIAGLAGTGNRFIVDLERGKPTLQLQKVLDVLDLMGLEVIIQRKGNHHGRP
;
A
#
# COMPACT_ATOMS: atom_id res chain seq x y z
N MET A 1 2.22 14.84 -18.30
CA MET A 1 2.76 15.27 -16.99
C MET A 1 3.19 14.02 -16.24
N THR A 2 4.27 13.42 -16.71
CA THR A 2 4.78 12.11 -16.27
C THR A 2 6.06 12.38 -15.49
N SER A 3 5.94 12.74 -14.22
CA SER A 3 7.12 12.95 -13.38
C SER A 3 6.69 12.98 -11.93
N GLN A 4 6.85 11.85 -11.23
CA GLN A 4 7.27 11.76 -9.81
C GLN A 4 7.11 10.37 -9.15
N ILE A 5 6.76 9.30 -9.86
CA ILE A 5 6.59 7.96 -9.22
C ILE A 5 7.92 7.19 -9.03
N GLU A 6 9.08 7.72 -9.42
CA GLU A 6 10.33 6.93 -9.37
C GLU A 6 11.04 6.85 -8.00
N SER A 7 10.61 7.58 -6.97
CA SER A 7 11.29 7.53 -5.66
C SER A 7 10.57 6.62 -4.66
N ALA A 8 11.28 5.60 -4.18
CA ALA A 8 10.81 4.73 -3.09
C ALA A 8 10.37 5.55 -1.87
N LYS A 9 9.09 5.42 -1.49
CA LYS A 9 8.51 6.08 -0.31
C LYS A 9 8.64 5.19 0.91
N ARG A 10 9.31 5.67 1.97
CA ARG A 10 9.35 4.96 3.25
C ARG A 10 8.01 5.10 3.98
N ILE A 11 7.33 3.98 4.21
CA ILE A 11 6.09 3.89 4.97
C ILE A 11 6.41 3.56 6.44
N ARG A 12 5.85 4.32 7.38
CA ARG A 12 6.05 4.16 8.84
C ARG A 12 4.77 3.84 9.60
N SER A 13 3.60 3.95 8.97
CA SER A 13 2.30 3.66 9.59
C SER A 13 1.31 3.07 8.59
N SER A 14 0.27 2.43 9.10
CA SER A 14 -0.85 1.93 8.29
C SER A 14 -1.60 3.07 7.58
N GLU A 15 -1.68 4.26 8.20
CA GLU A 15 -2.26 5.47 7.57
C GLU A 15 -1.46 5.96 6.37
N GLU A 16 -0.13 5.95 6.46
CA GLU A 16 0.74 6.31 5.34
C GLU A 16 0.58 5.33 4.17
N LEU A 17 0.47 4.03 4.49
CA LEU A 17 0.20 3.00 3.48
C LEU A 17 -1.18 3.21 2.83
N GLY A 18 -2.23 3.41 3.63
CA GLY A 18 -3.59 3.61 3.13
C GLY A 18 -3.72 4.83 2.22
N LYS A 19 -3.04 5.94 2.56
CA LYS A 19 -2.98 7.13 1.71
C LYS A 19 -2.26 6.86 0.39
N LEU A 20 -1.16 6.10 0.41
CA LEU A 20 -0.46 5.72 -0.82
C LEU A 20 -1.38 4.88 -1.72
N VAL A 21 -2.01 3.85 -1.16
CA VAL A 21 -2.99 2.99 -1.86
C VAL A 21 -4.11 3.82 -2.49
N GLN A 22 -4.70 4.76 -1.74
CA GLN A 22 -5.75 5.64 -2.24
C GLN A 22 -5.26 6.54 -3.39
N GLN A 23 -4.05 7.10 -3.27
CA GLN A 23 -3.45 7.94 -4.31
C GLN A 23 -3.24 7.13 -5.58
N THR A 24 -2.57 5.97 -5.48
CA THR A 24 -2.33 5.06 -6.61
C THR A 24 -3.63 4.67 -7.31
N ARG A 25 -4.68 4.30 -6.55
CA ARG A 25 -5.99 3.99 -7.12
C ARG A 25 -6.57 5.18 -7.91
N ARG A 26 -6.51 6.39 -7.35
CA ARG A 26 -7.05 7.61 -8.00
C ARG A 26 -6.28 7.96 -9.26
N ASP A 27 -4.96 7.81 -9.24
CA ASP A 27 -4.11 8.04 -10.40
C ASP A 27 -4.42 7.06 -11.54
N GLN A 28 -4.83 5.84 -11.20
CA GLN A 28 -5.31 4.82 -12.14
C GLN A 28 -6.80 4.99 -12.53
N SER A 29 -7.49 6.01 -12.01
CA SER A 29 -8.92 6.27 -12.24
C SER A 29 -9.86 5.11 -11.88
N LEU A 30 -9.48 4.29 -10.89
CA LEU A 30 -10.26 3.13 -10.44
C LEU A 30 -11.18 3.47 -9.26
N LEU A 31 -12.33 2.81 -9.18
CA LEU A 31 -13.21 2.79 -8.01
C LEU A 31 -12.71 1.77 -6.97
N GLN A 32 -13.13 1.94 -5.71
CA GLN A 32 -12.81 0.98 -4.65
C GLN A 32 -13.38 -0.41 -4.95
N SER A 33 -14.54 -0.48 -5.60
CA SER A 33 -15.17 -1.71 -6.06
C SER A 33 -14.35 -2.45 -7.10
N ASP A 34 -13.65 -1.72 -7.97
CA ASP A 34 -12.86 -2.29 -9.05
C ASP A 34 -11.67 -3.05 -8.47
N ILE A 35 -10.95 -2.42 -7.52
CA ILE A 35 -9.86 -3.08 -6.79
C ILE A 35 -10.39 -4.25 -5.94
N ALA A 36 -11.52 -4.07 -5.26
CA ALA A 36 -12.09 -5.12 -4.43
C ALA A 36 -12.36 -6.40 -5.24
N GLY A 37 -12.97 -6.26 -6.41
CA GLY A 37 -13.26 -7.37 -7.33
C GLY A 37 -11.99 -8.04 -7.84
N LEU A 38 -11.00 -7.26 -8.29
CA LEU A 38 -9.74 -7.77 -8.82
C LEU A 38 -8.88 -8.47 -7.76
N ALA A 39 -8.87 -7.97 -6.52
CA ALA A 39 -8.11 -8.54 -5.42
C ALA A 39 -8.83 -9.70 -4.69
N GLY A 40 -10.04 -10.08 -5.11
CA GLY A 40 -10.84 -11.09 -4.42
C GLY A 40 -11.19 -10.72 -2.98
N THR A 41 -11.34 -9.42 -2.70
CA THR A 41 -11.67 -8.90 -1.36
C THR A 41 -13.04 -8.24 -1.33
N GLY A 42 -13.61 -8.06 -0.13
CA GLY A 42 -14.84 -7.27 0.01
C GLY A 42 -14.56 -5.78 -0.08
N ASN A 43 -15.48 -4.97 -0.63
CA ASN A 43 -15.31 -3.51 -0.74
C ASN A 43 -14.95 -2.82 0.59
N ARG A 44 -15.47 -3.33 1.72
CA ARG A 44 -15.13 -2.83 3.06
C ARG A 44 -13.65 -3.00 3.40
N PHE A 45 -12.98 -4.03 2.88
CA PHE A 45 -11.54 -4.23 3.05
C PHE A 45 -10.76 -3.09 2.40
N ILE A 46 -11.10 -2.71 1.16
CA ILE A 46 -10.45 -1.59 0.46
C ILE A 46 -10.70 -0.27 1.19
N VAL A 47 -11.92 -0.04 1.68
CA VAL A 47 -12.25 1.14 2.50
C VAL A 47 -11.41 1.17 3.78
N ASP A 48 -11.31 0.06 4.51
CA ASP A 48 -10.52 -0.04 5.73
C ASP A 48 -9.02 0.12 5.46
N LEU A 49 -8.52 -0.40 4.33
CA LEU A 49 -7.14 -0.25 3.86
C LEU A 49 -6.79 1.20 3.55
N GLU A 50 -7.60 1.90 2.75
CA GLU A 50 -7.37 3.31 2.42
C GLU A 50 -7.45 4.23 3.64
N ARG A 51 -8.26 3.87 4.64
CA ARG A 51 -8.32 4.56 5.93
C ARG A 51 -7.14 4.25 6.85
N GLY A 52 -6.30 3.27 6.48
CA GLY A 52 -5.13 2.88 7.26
C GLY A 52 -5.46 2.09 8.51
N LYS A 53 -6.51 1.26 8.48
CA LYS A 53 -6.87 0.40 9.62
C LYS A 53 -5.67 -0.47 10.03
N PRO A 54 -5.25 -0.44 11.31
CA PRO A 54 -4.04 -1.14 11.75
C PRO A 54 -4.20 -2.66 11.77
N THR A 55 -5.43 -3.17 11.78
CA THR A 55 -5.77 -4.60 11.97
C THR A 55 -6.29 -5.26 10.69
N LEU A 56 -5.54 -5.13 9.60
CA LEU A 56 -5.84 -5.80 8.33
C LEU A 56 -5.07 -7.11 8.19
N GLN A 57 -5.65 -8.05 7.45
CA GLN A 57 -4.95 -9.28 7.09
C GLN A 57 -3.79 -8.95 6.14
N LEU A 58 -2.55 -9.15 6.59
CA LEU A 58 -1.36 -8.76 5.86
C LEU A 58 -1.31 -9.32 4.43
N GLN A 59 -1.64 -10.61 4.25
CA GLN A 59 -1.60 -11.23 2.92
C GLN A 59 -2.47 -10.48 1.90
N LYS A 60 -3.71 -10.13 2.29
CA LYS A 60 -4.62 -9.37 1.41
C LYS A 60 -4.11 -7.96 1.11
N VAL A 61 -3.37 -7.35 2.03
CA VAL A 61 -2.73 -6.06 1.77
C VAL A 61 -1.64 -6.23 0.70
N LEU A 62 -0.81 -7.28 0.81
CA LEU A 62 0.22 -7.58 -0.19
C LEU A 62 -0.39 -7.85 -1.56
N ASP A 63 -1.46 -8.65 -1.63
CA ASP A 63 -2.16 -8.96 -2.89
C ASP A 63 -2.72 -7.69 -3.56
N VAL A 64 -3.27 -6.76 -2.77
CA VAL A 64 -3.76 -5.46 -3.28
C VAL A 64 -2.60 -4.57 -3.75
N LEU A 65 -1.46 -4.55 -3.03
CA LEU A 65 -0.28 -3.78 -3.44
C LEU A 65 0.27 -4.29 -4.78
N ASP A 66 0.42 -5.61 -4.92
CA ASP A 66 0.88 -6.26 -6.15
C ASP A 66 -0.03 -5.94 -7.34
N LEU A 67 -1.35 -6.06 -7.13
CA LEU A 67 -2.36 -5.69 -8.14
C LEU A 67 -2.24 -4.23 -8.61
N MET A 68 -1.87 -3.32 -7.71
CA MET A 68 -1.69 -1.89 -8.03
C MET A 68 -0.30 -1.57 -8.61
N GLY A 69 0.56 -2.57 -8.81
CA GLY A 69 1.93 -2.39 -9.29
C GLY A 69 2.88 -1.82 -8.22
N LEU A 70 2.57 -2.05 -6.94
CA LEU A 70 3.39 -1.63 -5.80
C LEU A 70 4.10 -2.84 -5.17
N GLU A 71 5.37 -2.66 -4.83
CA GLU A 71 6.20 -3.71 -4.22
C GLU A 71 6.56 -3.38 -2.77
N VAL A 72 6.57 -4.40 -1.91
CA VAL A 72 7.08 -4.30 -0.54
C VAL A 72 8.51 -4.84 -0.47
N ILE A 73 9.45 -3.97 -0.13
CA ILE A 73 10.87 -4.33 0.02
C ILE A 73 11.25 -4.36 1.51
N ILE A 74 11.86 -5.47 1.94
CA ILE A 74 12.43 -5.61 3.29
C ILE A 74 13.91 -5.23 3.26
N GLN A 75 14.27 -4.18 4.00
CA GLN A 75 15.63 -3.66 4.10
C GLN A 75 16.02 -3.36 5.54
N ARG A 76 17.31 -3.47 5.86
CA ARG A 76 17.83 -2.99 7.16
C ARG A 76 17.63 -1.48 7.26
N LYS A 77 17.18 -1.00 8.43
CA LYS A 77 17.20 0.44 8.74
C LYS A 77 18.68 0.88 8.80
N GLY A 78 19.04 1.90 8.03
CA GLY A 78 20.40 2.46 8.06
C GLY A 78 20.79 2.80 9.50
N ASN A 79 21.88 2.18 9.95
CA ASN A 79 22.54 2.31 11.25
C ASN A 79 21.79 1.70 12.45
N HIS A 80 21.90 0.38 12.62
CA HIS A 80 22.21 -0.17 13.93
C HIS A 80 23.70 -0.50 13.91
N HIS A 81 24.53 0.51 14.20
CA HIS A 81 25.95 0.27 14.45
C HIS A 81 26.01 -0.74 15.60
N GLY A 82 26.61 -1.91 15.33
CA GLY A 82 26.77 -2.95 16.33
C GLY A 82 27.54 -2.38 17.51
N ARG A 83 26.92 -2.44 18.68
CA ARG A 83 27.70 -2.70 19.89
C ARG A 83 27.48 -4.18 20.24
N PRO A 84 28.56 -4.89 20.59
CA PRO A 84 28.51 -6.31 20.94
C PRO A 84 27.58 -6.57 22.12
#